data_AF-R6XYB8-F1
#
_entry.id   AF-R6XYB8-F1
#
_cell.length_a   1.000
_cell.length_b   1.000
_cell.length_c   1.000
_cell.angle_alpha   90.00
_cell.angle_beta   90.00
_cell.angle_gamma   90.00
#
_symmetry.space_group_name_H-M   'P 1'
#
loop_
_entity.id
_entity.type
_entity.pdbx_description
1 polymer ?
#
loop_
_entity_poly.entity_id
_entity_poly.type
_entity_poly.pdbx_seq_one_letter_code
_entity_poly.pdbx_strand_id
1 'polypeptide(L)'
;MKNMLKKLSVLLFCIVCVFAIVGCDTTGGNKNENTKYTSDTYPWPTTQTDSLKLTKDYAGKDFITDGIGEVSNVVRYVDGDTTVFKLANGKEVTIRYNGVNTPESTYRIEPWGYAASRYNKKLFADALAKGAKIVLEAEPNSDRVDTTGTRYLAWIWLVFPNGDSRLVNLELAELGYGLVKNASGTQYEKNFNDAMYDISKYKLRVYGEKDPGFDYSNEAKEMTIKEIRETYGTEEAVNENTGVNGDSSFVSPLIKVTGVVAKKSGSANAYIQQYDAEDDQYYGIYVYGGYNSITNLIEGCSVQITGKIGYYYGSLQITDINSDSQISILSPVDKNQIVTREEKISNIDDIYAYSKIGSLVTLHNLTVYDYNDSQNNSATTLKCHYIDENGNQKQFNVRIAKEIALYDPITKKQISSGEYFVGKTFETITGMLAYYNGADKTPYSNGHMQLALSSMDDVIFK
;
A
#
# COMPACT_ATOMS: atom_id res chain seq x y z
N MET A 1 -47.69 -62.04 26.84
CA MET A 1 -47.45 -61.31 28.10
C MET A 1 -46.68 -60.05 27.73
N LYS A 2 -47.41 -58.95 27.49
CA LYS A 2 -47.53 -57.80 28.41
C LYS A 2 -46.18 -57.10 28.60
N ASN A 3 -45.98 -55.83 28.34
CA ASN A 3 -46.78 -54.75 27.77
C ASN A 3 -45.77 -53.58 27.74
N MET A 4 -45.56 -52.94 26.59
CA MET A 4 -46.09 -51.61 26.35
C MET A 4 -45.41 -50.46 27.14
N LEU A 5 -44.81 -49.58 26.34
CA LEU A 5 -45.12 -48.15 26.26
C LEU A 5 -44.46 -47.15 27.22
N LYS A 6 -44.10 -46.03 26.57
CA LYS A 6 -44.20 -44.63 27.05
C LYS A 6 -43.16 -44.26 28.12
N LYS A 7 -42.64 -43.05 28.24
CA LYS A 7 -42.75 -41.71 27.63
C LYS A 7 -41.61 -40.92 28.29
N LEU A 8 -40.91 -40.05 27.56
CA LEU A 8 -41.04 -38.59 27.65
C LEU A 8 -40.81 -37.96 29.04
N SER A 9 -39.99 -36.91 29.03
CA SER A 9 -40.05 -35.73 29.91
C SER A 9 -39.37 -35.79 31.28
N VAL A 10 -38.36 -34.93 31.52
CA VAL A 10 -38.46 -33.61 32.21
C VAL A 10 -38.39 -33.81 33.73
N LEU A 11 -37.22 -33.57 34.32
CA LEU A 11 -36.79 -32.29 34.89
C LEU A 11 -37.14 -32.22 36.39
N LEU A 12 -36.12 -31.81 37.15
CA LEU A 12 -36.22 -30.83 38.24
C LEU A 12 -36.14 -31.33 39.69
N PHE A 13 -35.26 -30.62 40.41
CA PHE A 13 -35.32 -30.24 41.82
C PHE A 13 -34.84 -31.30 42.83
N CYS A 14 -34.04 -31.02 43.87
CA CYS A 14 -33.21 -29.91 44.36
C CYS A 14 -32.96 -30.22 45.84
N ILE A 15 -31.82 -29.78 46.40
CA ILE A 15 -31.63 -29.37 47.82
C ILE A 15 -31.57 -30.59 48.81
N VAL A 16 -30.58 -30.78 49.69
CA VAL A 16 -30.00 -29.90 50.72
C VAL A 16 -28.58 -30.38 51.10
N CYS A 17 -27.73 -29.40 51.41
CA CYS A 17 -26.41 -29.42 52.02
C CYS A 17 -26.24 -30.23 53.33
N VAL A 18 -24.99 -30.58 53.69
CA VAL A 18 -24.21 -30.01 54.83
C VAL A 18 -22.98 -30.88 55.20
N PHE A 19 -21.81 -30.28 55.00
CA PHE A 19 -20.50 -30.31 55.71
C PHE A 19 -20.07 -31.43 56.67
N ALA A 20 -18.82 -31.91 56.48
CA ALA A 20 -17.66 -31.74 57.40
C ALA A 20 -16.35 -32.10 56.65
N ILE A 21 -15.50 -31.14 56.27
CA ILE A 21 -14.23 -30.65 56.90
C ILE A 21 -13.08 -31.69 56.94
N VAL A 22 -11.94 -31.30 56.35
CA VAL A 22 -10.51 -31.32 56.80
C VAL A 22 -9.66 -31.30 55.50
N GLY A 23 -8.65 -30.47 55.26
CA GLY A 23 -7.95 -29.42 55.99
C GLY A 23 -6.94 -28.77 55.02
N CYS A 24 -6.56 -27.50 55.27
CA CYS A 24 -5.58 -26.78 54.48
C CYS A 24 -4.22 -27.48 54.47
N ASP A 25 -3.56 -27.47 53.31
CA ASP A 25 -2.14 -27.11 53.29
C ASP A 25 -1.89 -26.08 52.19
N THR A 26 -1.45 -24.92 52.65
CA THR A 26 -1.09 -23.74 51.87
C THR A 26 0.31 -23.91 51.33
N THR A 27 0.47 -24.17 50.03
CA THR A 27 1.59 -23.74 49.18
C THR A 27 1.45 -24.40 47.80
N GLY A 28 0.93 -23.63 46.85
CA GLY A 28 0.73 -24.10 45.48
C GLY A 28 -0.35 -23.27 44.83
N GLY A 29 0.01 -22.02 44.47
CA GLY A 29 -0.87 -21.11 43.78
C GLY A 29 -1.47 -21.78 42.55
N ASN A 30 -2.77 -22.08 42.63
CA ASN A 30 -3.57 -22.56 41.53
C ASN A 30 -3.73 -21.39 40.55
N LYS A 31 -2.77 -21.19 39.64
CA LYS A 31 -2.89 -20.23 38.54
C LYS A 31 -3.78 -20.82 37.45
N ASN A 32 -5.07 -20.90 37.74
CA ASN A 32 -6.12 -20.99 36.74
C ASN A 32 -6.96 -19.71 36.82
N GLU A 33 -6.33 -18.59 36.50
CA GLU A 33 -7.05 -17.41 36.01
C GLU A 33 -6.79 -17.34 34.51
N ASN A 34 -7.84 -17.57 33.72
CA ASN A 34 -7.92 -17.23 32.30
C ASN A 34 -7.72 -15.71 32.16
N THR A 35 -6.47 -15.25 32.21
CA THR A 35 -6.12 -13.91 31.74
C THR A 35 -6.25 -13.95 30.22
N LYS A 36 -7.41 -13.51 29.72
CA LYS A 36 -7.61 -13.31 28.30
C LYS A 36 -6.75 -12.11 27.89
N TYR A 37 -5.56 -12.39 27.36
CA TYR A 37 -4.71 -11.35 26.81
C TYR A 37 -5.41 -10.60 25.67
N THR A 38 -5.08 -9.32 25.57
CA THR A 38 -5.31 -8.46 24.41
C THR A 38 -3.96 -8.05 23.84
N SER A 39 -3.95 -7.48 22.63
CA SER A 39 -2.73 -6.96 22.05
C SER A 39 -2.03 -5.89 22.91
N ASP A 40 -2.77 -5.18 23.75
CA ASP A 40 -2.22 -4.18 24.68
C ASP A 40 -1.62 -4.78 25.96
N THR A 41 -2.08 -5.97 26.37
CA THR A 41 -1.71 -6.57 27.67
C THR A 41 -0.79 -7.77 27.54
N TYR A 42 -0.64 -8.32 26.34
CA TYR A 42 0.28 -9.42 26.08
C TYR A 42 1.73 -8.92 26.14
N PRO A 43 2.65 -9.64 26.81
CA PRO A 43 4.04 -9.20 26.97
C PRO A 43 4.89 -9.27 25.69
N TRP A 44 4.37 -9.86 24.61
CA TRP A 44 5.04 -9.97 23.30
C TRP A 44 6.48 -10.53 23.35
N PRO A 45 6.73 -11.70 23.95
CA PRO A 45 8.04 -12.35 23.84
C PRO A 45 8.30 -12.77 22.38
N THR A 46 9.51 -12.57 21.89
CA THR A 46 9.93 -12.97 20.55
C THR A 46 10.91 -14.16 20.60
N THR A 47 10.57 -15.21 21.34
CA THR A 47 11.49 -16.33 21.66
C THR A 47 12.05 -17.03 20.42
N GLN A 48 11.23 -17.25 19.39
CA GLN A 48 11.66 -17.89 18.15
C GLN A 48 12.60 -16.97 17.37
N THR A 49 12.29 -15.67 17.28
CA THR A 49 13.15 -14.66 16.65
C THR A 49 14.45 -14.45 17.42
N ASP A 50 14.39 -14.44 18.75
CA ASP A 50 15.53 -14.20 19.63
C ASP A 50 16.52 -15.37 19.62
N SER A 51 16.05 -16.60 19.41
CA SER A 51 16.89 -17.80 19.36
C SER A 51 17.47 -18.08 17.98
N LEU A 52 16.79 -17.67 16.91
CA LEU A 52 17.22 -17.89 15.54
C LEU A 52 18.27 -16.86 15.10
N LYS A 53 19.42 -17.32 14.59
CA LYS A 53 20.54 -16.46 14.15
C LYS A 53 20.99 -16.77 12.73
N LEU A 54 21.41 -15.73 12.00
CA LEU A 54 22.03 -15.85 10.69
C LEU A 54 23.42 -16.49 10.85
N THR A 55 23.62 -17.63 10.21
CA THR A 55 24.89 -18.37 10.25
C THR A 55 25.61 -18.40 8.91
N LYS A 56 24.91 -18.07 7.81
CA LYS A 56 25.50 -18.03 6.46
C LYS A 56 26.33 -16.76 6.28
N ASP A 57 27.51 -16.93 5.70
CA ASP A 57 28.36 -15.81 5.28
C ASP A 57 27.70 -15.04 4.11
N TYR A 58 27.69 -13.72 4.20
CA TYR A 58 27.06 -12.81 3.25
C TYR A 58 28.00 -11.72 2.74
N ALA A 59 29.20 -11.58 3.32
CA ALA A 59 30.08 -10.46 3.03
C ALA A 59 30.55 -10.50 1.56
N GLY A 60 30.35 -9.40 0.84
CA GLY A 60 30.75 -9.27 -0.56
C GLY A 60 29.91 -10.06 -1.56
N LYS A 61 28.82 -10.69 -1.13
CA LYS A 61 27.91 -11.47 -2.00
C LYS A 61 26.76 -10.62 -2.52
N ASP A 62 26.25 -10.99 -3.68
CA ASP A 62 25.08 -10.40 -4.30
C ASP A 62 23.87 -11.32 -4.17
N PHE A 63 22.77 -10.79 -3.66
CA PHE A 63 21.55 -11.57 -3.43
C PHE A 63 21.03 -12.26 -4.70
N ILE A 64 21.15 -11.61 -5.87
CA ILE A 64 20.59 -12.13 -7.12
C ILE A 64 21.45 -13.26 -7.68
N THR A 65 22.78 -13.18 -7.60
CA THR A 65 23.66 -14.23 -8.11
C THR A 65 23.91 -15.31 -7.06
N ASP A 66 24.25 -14.92 -5.84
CA ASP A 66 24.70 -15.83 -4.78
C ASP A 66 23.56 -16.35 -3.89
N GLY A 67 22.37 -15.75 -3.98
CA GLY A 67 21.22 -16.11 -3.14
C GLY A 67 21.32 -15.56 -1.71
N ILE A 68 22.35 -14.75 -1.40
CA ILE A 68 22.46 -14.01 -0.15
C ILE A 68 23.29 -12.76 -0.39
N GLY A 69 22.95 -11.62 0.23
CA GLY A 69 23.74 -10.41 0.08
C GLY A 69 23.26 -9.23 0.91
N GLU A 70 24.19 -8.31 1.19
CA GLU A 70 23.92 -7.04 1.87
C GLU A 70 23.22 -6.05 0.91
N VAL A 71 22.25 -5.30 1.42
CA VAL A 71 21.60 -4.21 0.66
C VAL A 71 22.26 -2.87 0.98
N SER A 72 22.31 -1.98 -0.01
CA SER A 72 22.84 -0.63 0.14
C SER A 72 21.88 0.28 0.92
N ASN A 73 20.58 0.20 0.59
CA ASN A 73 19.58 1.06 1.19
C ASN A 73 18.18 0.43 1.09
N VAL A 74 17.30 0.78 2.03
CA VAL A 74 15.87 0.64 1.84
C VAL A 74 15.40 1.77 0.95
N VAL A 75 14.77 1.43 -0.17
CA VAL A 75 14.15 2.40 -1.07
C VAL A 75 12.74 2.68 -0.56
N ARG A 76 11.93 1.65 -0.32
CA ARG A 76 10.51 1.86 0.05
C ARG A 76 9.93 0.72 0.87
N TYR A 77 9.15 1.06 1.88
CA TYR A 77 8.22 0.14 2.52
C TYR A 77 6.89 0.17 1.74
N VAL A 78 6.49 -0.95 1.13
CA VAL A 78 5.24 -1.02 0.35
C VAL A 78 4.08 -1.32 1.28
N ASP A 79 4.23 -2.36 2.10
CA ASP A 79 3.26 -2.78 3.12
C ASP A 79 3.99 -3.57 4.24
N GLY A 80 3.25 -4.40 5.00
CA GLY A 80 3.79 -5.17 6.12
C GLY A 80 4.80 -6.25 5.74
N ASP A 81 4.79 -6.75 4.50
CA ASP A 81 5.62 -7.89 4.07
C ASP A 81 6.24 -7.70 2.68
N THR A 82 6.22 -6.47 2.16
CA THR A 82 6.80 -6.09 0.89
C THR A 82 7.62 -4.81 1.02
N THR A 83 8.89 -4.88 0.61
CA THR A 83 9.84 -3.74 0.67
C THR A 83 10.66 -3.69 -0.61
N VAL A 84 10.93 -2.49 -1.12
CA VAL A 84 11.89 -2.26 -2.21
C VAL A 84 13.24 -1.90 -1.63
N PHE A 85 14.26 -2.63 -2.06
CA PHE A 85 15.64 -2.42 -1.65
C PHE A 85 16.50 -2.05 -2.84
N LYS A 86 17.55 -1.28 -2.58
CA LYS A 86 18.66 -1.07 -3.49
C LYS A 86 19.80 -2.00 -3.07
N LEU A 87 20.17 -2.94 -3.93
CA LEU A 87 21.26 -3.89 -3.68
C LEU A 87 22.63 -3.20 -3.69
N ALA A 88 23.67 -3.89 -3.23
CA ALA A 88 25.07 -3.42 -3.27
C ALA A 88 25.52 -3.00 -4.67
N ASN A 89 25.05 -3.70 -5.70
CA ASN A 89 25.34 -3.40 -7.11
C ASN A 89 24.55 -2.21 -7.70
N GLY A 90 23.70 -1.56 -6.90
CA GLY A 90 22.88 -0.42 -7.29
C GLY A 90 21.52 -0.75 -7.91
N LYS A 91 21.21 -2.03 -8.18
CA LYS A 91 19.92 -2.48 -8.72
C LYS A 91 18.82 -2.36 -7.66
N GLU A 92 17.66 -1.86 -8.04
CA GLU A 92 16.47 -1.88 -7.21
C GLU A 92 15.67 -3.17 -7.42
N VAL A 93 15.23 -3.78 -6.32
CA VAL A 93 14.42 -5.00 -6.32
C VAL A 93 13.27 -4.88 -5.35
N THR A 94 12.07 -5.29 -5.78
CA THR A 94 10.93 -5.47 -4.88
C THR A 94 11.03 -6.85 -4.25
N ILE A 95 11.04 -6.90 -2.93
CA ILE A 95 11.13 -8.13 -2.14
C ILE A 95 9.80 -8.40 -1.46
N ARG A 96 9.25 -9.59 -1.68
CA ARG A 96 8.14 -10.17 -0.91
C ARG A 96 8.73 -11.12 0.14
N TYR A 97 8.24 -11.02 1.37
CA TYR A 97 8.81 -11.75 2.49
C TYR A 97 8.34 -13.21 2.46
N ASN A 98 9.28 -14.15 2.57
CA ASN A 98 8.97 -15.58 2.72
C ASN A 98 8.29 -15.86 4.06
N GLY A 99 7.44 -16.90 4.10
CA GLY A 99 6.88 -17.46 5.34
C GLY A 99 5.77 -16.65 6.01
N VAL A 100 5.52 -15.40 5.59
CA VAL A 100 4.54 -14.49 6.22
C VAL A 100 3.64 -13.82 5.17
N ASN A 101 2.39 -13.58 5.55
CA ASN A 101 1.41 -12.84 4.76
C ASN A 101 0.68 -11.83 5.66
N THR A 102 1.10 -10.57 5.61
CA THR A 102 0.44 -9.49 6.32
C THR A 102 -0.87 -9.07 5.63
N PRO A 103 -1.87 -8.56 6.35
CA PRO A 103 -3.06 -7.98 5.73
C PRO A 103 -2.72 -6.77 4.84
N GLU A 104 -3.50 -6.56 3.79
CA GLU A 104 -3.27 -5.51 2.80
C GLU A 104 -3.48 -4.10 3.39
N SER A 105 -2.65 -3.14 2.95
CA SER A 105 -2.71 -1.73 3.40
C SER A 105 -2.56 -0.71 2.26
N THR A 106 -2.72 -1.17 1.01
CA THR A 106 -2.49 -0.36 -0.19
C THR A 106 -3.75 -0.28 -1.06
N TYR A 107 -3.90 -1.21 -2.02
CA TYR A 107 -5.05 -1.28 -2.93
C TYR A 107 -6.32 -1.82 -2.25
N ARG A 108 -6.13 -2.60 -1.20
CA ARG A 108 -7.15 -3.01 -0.22
C ARG A 108 -6.68 -2.58 1.14
N ILE A 109 -7.64 -2.25 2.00
CA ILE A 109 -7.38 -1.93 3.39
C ILE A 109 -8.02 -3.03 4.22
N GLU A 110 -7.20 -3.88 4.81
CA GLU A 110 -7.62 -4.99 5.66
C GLU A 110 -7.31 -4.70 7.14
N PRO A 111 -8.08 -5.27 8.09
CA PRO A 111 -7.76 -5.17 9.51
C PRO A 111 -6.32 -5.61 9.79
N TRP A 112 -5.63 -4.84 10.62
CA TRP A 112 -4.21 -4.96 10.98
C TRP A 112 -3.21 -4.64 9.86
N GLY A 113 -3.64 -4.33 8.64
CA GLY A 113 -2.74 -4.06 7.51
C GLY A 113 -1.85 -2.83 7.74
N TYR A 114 -2.45 -1.69 8.15
CA TYR A 114 -1.68 -0.50 8.49
C TYR A 114 -0.78 -0.74 9.70
N ALA A 115 -1.25 -1.48 10.71
CA ALA A 115 -0.46 -1.79 11.89
C ALA A 115 0.79 -2.61 11.54
N ALA A 116 0.66 -3.62 10.66
CA ALA A 116 1.76 -4.42 10.16
C ALA A 116 2.76 -3.58 9.33
N SER A 117 2.27 -2.75 8.42
CA SER A 117 3.10 -1.84 7.61
C SER A 117 3.91 -0.86 8.46
N ARG A 118 3.28 -0.24 9.46
CA ARG A 118 3.95 0.67 10.40
C ARG A 118 5.00 -0.05 11.24
N TYR A 119 4.66 -1.22 11.77
CA TYR A 119 5.60 -2.01 12.56
C TYR A 119 6.82 -2.43 11.73
N ASN A 120 6.62 -2.94 10.51
CA ASN A 120 7.69 -3.30 9.58
C ASN A 120 8.64 -2.10 9.36
N LYS A 121 8.10 -0.95 8.96
CA LYS A 121 8.86 0.29 8.76
C LYS A 121 9.65 0.70 10.02
N LYS A 122 8.99 0.67 11.19
CA LYS A 122 9.61 1.03 12.47
C LYS A 122 10.74 0.07 12.85
N LEU A 123 10.56 -1.22 12.65
CA LEU A 123 11.56 -2.24 12.94
C LEU A 123 12.86 -1.99 12.14
N PHE A 124 12.75 -1.69 10.84
CA PHE A 124 13.90 -1.30 10.04
C PHE A 124 14.53 0.01 10.51
N ALA A 125 13.73 1.05 10.74
CA ALA A 125 14.23 2.36 11.18
C ALA A 125 15.01 2.25 12.50
N ASP A 126 14.46 1.56 13.49
CA ASP A 126 15.08 1.36 14.80
C ASP A 126 16.37 0.52 14.69
N ALA A 127 16.37 -0.52 13.85
CA ALA A 127 17.55 -1.37 13.66
C ALA A 127 18.68 -0.63 12.93
N LEU A 128 18.35 0.11 11.86
CA LEU A 128 19.30 0.94 11.13
C LEU A 128 19.90 2.05 12.01
N ALA A 129 19.08 2.68 12.87
CA ALA A 129 19.57 3.65 13.84
C ALA A 129 20.57 3.06 14.85
N LYS A 130 20.48 1.74 15.10
CA LYS A 130 21.43 0.98 15.93
C LYS A 130 22.63 0.44 15.13
N GLY A 131 22.78 0.83 13.86
CA GLY A 131 23.87 0.40 12.98
C GLY A 131 23.71 -1.01 12.42
N ALA A 132 22.50 -1.57 12.42
CA ALA A 132 22.26 -2.87 11.81
C ALA A 132 22.44 -2.80 10.28
N LYS A 133 22.95 -3.88 9.72
CA LYS A 133 22.93 -4.15 8.28
C LYS A 133 21.69 -4.94 7.92
N ILE A 134 21.21 -4.75 6.69
CA ILE A 134 20.11 -5.56 6.14
C ILE A 134 20.72 -6.57 5.16
N VAL A 135 20.42 -7.85 5.37
CA VAL A 135 20.87 -8.96 4.52
C VAL A 135 19.64 -9.68 3.98
N LEU A 136 19.60 -9.88 2.66
CA LEU A 136 18.58 -10.69 2.00
C LEU A 136 19.13 -12.09 1.79
N GLU A 137 18.34 -13.11 2.09
CA GLU A 137 18.68 -14.51 1.88
C GLU A 137 17.54 -15.22 1.14
N ALA A 138 17.87 -15.93 0.07
CA ALA A 138 16.94 -16.75 -0.69
C ALA A 138 16.70 -18.08 0.02
N GLU A 139 15.50 -18.64 -0.15
CA GLU A 139 15.24 -20.02 0.27
C GLU A 139 16.07 -21.00 -0.59
N PRO A 140 16.78 -21.97 0.00
CA PRO A 140 17.53 -22.96 -0.76
C PRO A 140 16.64 -23.76 -1.72
N ASN A 141 17.16 -24.04 -2.91
CA ASN A 141 16.49 -24.88 -3.92
C ASN A 141 15.08 -24.42 -4.34
N SER A 142 14.79 -23.12 -4.22
CA SER A 142 13.54 -22.52 -4.69
C SER A 142 13.77 -21.47 -5.77
N ASP A 143 12.69 -21.13 -6.48
CA ASP A 143 12.68 -19.96 -7.36
C ASP A 143 12.81 -18.69 -6.52
N ARG A 144 13.77 -17.82 -6.90
CA ARG A 144 14.02 -16.56 -6.21
C ARG A 144 13.01 -15.46 -6.57
N VAL A 145 12.21 -15.70 -7.61
CA VAL A 145 11.20 -14.76 -8.11
C VAL A 145 9.83 -15.37 -7.84
N ASP A 146 8.88 -14.54 -7.43
CA ASP A 146 7.52 -14.98 -7.20
C ASP A 146 6.83 -15.42 -8.51
N THR A 147 5.66 -16.01 -8.39
CA THR A 147 4.89 -16.52 -9.54
C THR A 147 4.45 -15.43 -10.53
N THR A 148 4.49 -14.15 -10.12
CA THR A 148 4.17 -13.02 -11.02
C THR A 148 5.34 -12.62 -11.89
N GLY A 149 6.57 -13.04 -11.54
CA GLY A 149 7.79 -12.62 -12.23
C GLY A 149 8.25 -11.20 -11.88
N THR A 150 7.55 -10.49 -10.99
CA THR A 150 7.79 -9.06 -10.73
C THR A 150 8.48 -8.77 -9.40
N ARG A 151 8.52 -9.73 -8.48
CA ARG A 151 9.08 -9.59 -7.13
C ARG A 151 10.03 -10.74 -6.82
N TYR A 152 11.08 -10.45 -6.07
CA TYR A 152 11.96 -11.48 -5.50
C TYR A 152 11.42 -11.95 -4.14
N LEU A 153 11.76 -13.17 -3.77
CA LEU A 153 11.39 -13.81 -2.50
C LEU A 153 12.61 -13.88 -1.58
N ALA A 154 12.50 -13.39 -0.34
CA ALA A 154 13.62 -13.42 0.60
C ALA A 154 13.21 -13.61 2.07
N TRP A 155 14.15 -14.15 2.83
CA TRP A 155 14.31 -14.01 4.28
C TRP A 155 15.13 -12.76 4.54
N ILE A 156 14.61 -11.85 5.36
CA ILE A 156 15.23 -10.55 5.60
C ILE A 156 15.82 -10.50 7.00
N TRP A 157 17.13 -10.36 7.05
CA TRP A 157 17.90 -10.35 8.28
C TRP A 157 18.36 -8.95 8.64
N LEU A 158 18.16 -8.58 9.89
CA LEU A 158 18.79 -7.43 10.52
C LEU A 158 20.01 -7.93 11.32
N VAL A 159 21.21 -7.55 10.90
CA VAL A 159 22.47 -8.00 11.51
C VAL A 159 23.12 -6.84 12.25
N PHE A 160 23.21 -6.92 13.57
CA PHE A 160 23.69 -5.85 14.44
C PHE A 160 25.21 -5.86 14.58
N PRO A 161 25.84 -4.72 14.94
CA PRO A 161 27.30 -4.63 15.10
C PRO A 161 27.90 -5.59 16.14
N ASN A 162 27.10 -6.04 17.11
CA ASN A 162 27.51 -7.02 18.12
C ASN A 162 27.48 -8.48 17.61
N GLY A 163 27.15 -8.70 16.34
CA GLY A 163 27.01 -10.03 15.73
C GLY A 163 25.65 -10.70 15.97
N ASP A 164 24.76 -10.07 16.72
CA ASP A 164 23.39 -10.55 16.86
C ASP A 164 22.59 -10.34 15.56
N SER A 165 21.56 -11.14 15.35
CA SER A 165 20.71 -11.02 14.16
C SER A 165 19.26 -11.38 14.46
N ARG A 166 18.35 -10.76 13.70
CA ARG A 166 16.90 -11.00 13.78
C ARG A 166 16.32 -11.23 12.38
N LEU A 167 15.45 -12.24 12.25
CA LEU A 167 14.71 -12.52 11.01
C LEU A 167 13.38 -11.76 11.02
N VAL A 168 13.27 -10.71 10.21
CA VAL A 168 12.10 -9.81 10.15
C VAL A 168 10.82 -10.58 9.85
N ASN A 169 10.87 -11.52 8.91
CA ASN A 169 9.73 -12.33 8.50
C ASN A 169 9.12 -13.10 9.68
N LEU A 170 9.97 -13.68 10.51
CA LEU A 170 9.58 -14.47 11.68
C LEU A 170 9.05 -13.56 12.79
N GLU A 171 9.68 -12.41 13.00
CA GLU A 171 9.24 -11.43 14.00
C GLU A 171 7.82 -10.92 13.71
N LEU A 172 7.51 -10.63 12.44
CA LEU A 172 6.15 -10.25 12.02
C LEU A 172 5.12 -11.36 12.30
N ALA A 173 5.49 -12.62 12.09
CA ALA A 173 4.61 -13.76 12.36
C ALA A 173 4.44 -14.00 13.88
N GLU A 174 5.52 -13.95 14.64
CA GLU A 174 5.55 -14.18 16.09
C GLU A 174 4.78 -13.09 16.86
N LEU A 175 4.83 -11.87 16.36
CA LEU A 175 4.03 -10.76 16.87
C LEU A 175 2.61 -10.74 16.27
N GLY A 176 2.22 -11.68 15.41
CA GLY A 176 0.87 -11.75 14.85
C GLY A 176 0.48 -10.57 13.95
N TYR A 177 1.45 -9.89 13.32
CA TYR A 177 1.18 -8.89 12.28
C TYR A 177 0.87 -9.52 10.92
N GLY A 178 1.27 -10.77 10.71
CA GLY A 178 0.94 -11.51 9.50
C GLY A 178 0.70 -12.99 9.80
N LEU A 179 -0.11 -13.62 8.95
CA LEU A 179 -0.35 -15.06 9.02
C LEU A 179 0.88 -15.79 8.49
N VAL A 180 1.25 -16.90 9.13
CA VAL A 180 2.24 -17.83 8.58
C VAL A 180 1.67 -18.46 7.31
N LYS A 181 2.39 -18.27 6.20
CA LYS A 181 1.99 -18.77 4.89
C LYS A 181 3.22 -19.17 4.09
N ASN A 182 3.16 -20.34 3.43
CA ASN A 182 4.26 -20.89 2.63
C ASN A 182 5.58 -21.09 3.41
N ALA A 183 5.51 -21.32 4.73
CA ALA A 183 6.68 -21.65 5.55
C ALA A 183 6.98 -23.16 5.59
N SER A 184 6.01 -24.02 5.25
CA SER A 184 6.21 -25.48 5.27
C SER A 184 7.21 -25.91 4.19
N GLY A 185 8.11 -26.82 4.54
CA GLY A 185 9.20 -27.27 3.68
C GLY A 185 10.38 -26.30 3.56
N THR A 186 10.32 -25.14 4.22
CA THR A 186 11.42 -24.17 4.21
C THR A 186 12.43 -24.43 5.32
N GLN A 187 13.64 -23.86 5.19
CA GLN A 187 14.68 -23.97 6.23
C GLN A 187 14.27 -23.42 7.60
N TYR A 188 13.21 -22.60 7.69
CA TYR A 188 12.71 -22.01 8.94
C TYR A 188 11.32 -22.53 9.36
N GLU A 189 10.80 -23.60 8.74
CA GLU A 189 9.47 -24.14 9.00
C GLU A 189 9.17 -24.28 10.50
N LYS A 190 10.10 -24.87 11.26
CA LYS A 190 9.90 -25.10 12.69
C LYS A 190 9.68 -23.80 13.47
N ASN A 191 10.52 -22.79 13.22
CA ASN A 191 10.42 -21.50 13.92
C ASN A 191 9.07 -20.82 13.65
N PHE A 192 8.61 -20.83 12.40
CA PHE A 192 7.32 -20.27 12.02
C PHE A 192 6.14 -21.04 12.62
N ASN A 193 6.19 -22.38 12.62
CA ASN A 193 5.15 -23.20 13.23
C ASN A 193 5.04 -22.98 14.74
N ASP A 194 6.18 -22.89 15.44
CA ASP A 194 6.21 -22.63 16.88
C ASP A 194 5.71 -21.21 17.19
N ALA A 195 6.16 -20.20 16.44
CA ALA A 195 5.69 -18.81 16.58
C ALA A 195 4.17 -18.71 16.39
N MET A 196 3.64 -19.33 15.32
CA MET A 196 2.19 -19.38 15.06
C MET A 196 1.43 -20.07 16.19
N TYR A 197 1.93 -21.21 16.69
CA TYR A 197 1.29 -21.94 17.78
C TYR A 197 1.21 -21.08 19.04
N ASP A 198 2.29 -20.38 19.38
CA ASP A 198 2.37 -19.57 20.59
C ASP A 198 1.43 -18.37 20.60
N ILE A 199 1.25 -17.70 19.47
CA ILE A 199 0.38 -16.52 19.41
C ILE A 199 -1.09 -16.89 19.16
N SER A 200 -1.37 -17.92 18.34
CA SER A 200 -2.74 -18.28 17.95
C SER A 200 -3.60 -18.78 19.10
N LYS A 201 -2.99 -19.38 20.14
CA LYS A 201 -3.70 -19.82 21.36
C LYS A 201 -4.37 -18.67 22.12
N TYR A 202 -3.85 -17.46 21.96
CA TYR A 202 -4.42 -16.24 22.57
C TYR A 202 -5.36 -15.47 21.63
N LYS A 203 -5.46 -15.86 20.35
CA LYS A 203 -6.27 -15.20 19.32
C LYS A 203 -5.99 -13.71 19.18
N LEU A 204 -4.71 -13.33 19.25
CA LEU A 204 -4.26 -11.94 19.17
C LEU A 204 -4.06 -11.51 17.71
N ARG A 205 -4.29 -10.22 17.44
CA ARG A 205 -4.19 -9.60 16.12
C ARG A 205 -4.84 -10.41 15.00
N VAL A 206 -4.10 -10.72 13.93
CA VAL A 206 -4.60 -11.45 12.74
C VAL A 206 -5.14 -12.85 13.04
N TYR A 207 -4.88 -13.40 14.24
CA TYR A 207 -5.37 -14.72 14.66
C TYR A 207 -6.75 -14.71 15.33
N GLY A 208 -7.38 -13.53 15.51
CA GLY A 208 -8.78 -13.46 15.96
C GLY A 208 -9.16 -12.23 16.77
N GLU A 209 -8.30 -11.22 16.84
CA GLU A 209 -8.57 -9.97 17.55
C GLU A 209 -9.10 -8.92 16.56
N LYS A 210 -10.12 -8.17 17.01
CA LYS A 210 -10.62 -7.04 16.23
C LYS A 210 -9.59 -5.93 16.25
N ASP A 211 -9.24 -5.40 15.08
CA ASP A 211 -8.30 -4.28 14.97
C ASP A 211 -8.95 -2.99 15.51
N PRO A 212 -8.42 -2.37 16.58
CA PRO A 212 -8.95 -1.10 17.06
C PRO A 212 -8.69 0.07 16.07
N GLY A 213 -7.71 -0.07 15.18
CA GLY A 213 -7.33 0.91 14.15
C GLY A 213 -8.04 0.72 12.80
N PHE A 214 -9.13 -0.04 12.75
CA PHE A 214 -9.86 -0.32 11.50
C PHE A 214 -11.33 0.11 11.58
N ASP A 215 -11.80 0.76 10.52
CA ASP A 215 -13.21 1.08 10.34
C ASP A 215 -13.99 -0.13 9.79
N TYR A 216 -14.80 -0.73 10.65
CA TYR A 216 -15.73 -1.83 10.35
C TYR A 216 -17.16 -1.34 10.05
N SER A 217 -17.36 -0.03 9.86
CA SER A 217 -18.67 0.51 9.50
C SER A 217 -19.12 -0.05 8.15
N ASN A 218 -20.43 -0.33 8.05
CA ASN A 218 -21.10 -0.61 6.79
C ASN A 218 -21.80 0.63 6.24
N GLU A 219 -21.77 1.73 6.99
CA GLU A 219 -22.39 3.00 6.64
C GLU A 219 -21.30 3.93 6.09
N ALA A 220 -21.34 4.14 4.79
CA ALA A 220 -20.39 5.03 4.12
C ALA A 220 -20.72 6.50 4.44
N LYS A 221 -19.72 7.25 4.89
CA LYS A 221 -19.82 8.70 5.06
C LYS A 221 -19.87 9.37 3.68
N GLU A 222 -20.92 10.13 3.41
CA GLU A 222 -20.96 10.97 2.19
C GLU A 222 -19.95 12.11 2.31
N MET A 223 -19.11 12.25 1.28
CA MET A 223 -18.10 13.32 1.21
C MET A 223 -17.97 13.85 -0.23
N THR A 224 -17.75 15.15 -0.36
CA THR A 224 -17.29 15.77 -1.61
C THR A 224 -15.80 15.52 -1.82
N ILE A 225 -15.32 15.64 -3.07
CA ILE A 225 -13.89 15.57 -3.38
C ILE A 225 -13.14 16.70 -2.67
N LYS A 226 -13.75 17.89 -2.56
CA LYS A 226 -13.21 19.03 -1.79
C LYS A 226 -12.99 18.65 -0.33
N GLU A 227 -14.01 18.13 0.35
CA GLU A 227 -13.91 17.69 1.75
C GLU A 227 -12.85 16.61 1.93
N ILE A 228 -12.76 15.65 1.00
CA ILE A 228 -11.72 14.62 1.01
C ILE A 228 -10.33 15.24 0.91
N ARG A 229 -10.13 16.19 -0.02
CA ARG A 229 -8.84 16.88 -0.22
C ARG A 229 -8.47 17.73 0.99
N GLU A 230 -9.40 18.47 1.56
CA GLU A 230 -9.17 19.34 2.72
C GLU A 230 -8.95 18.54 4.01
N THR A 231 -9.54 17.35 4.14
CA THR A 231 -9.39 16.50 5.34
C THR A 231 -8.18 15.58 5.26
N TYR A 232 -7.92 14.99 4.09
CA TYR A 232 -6.97 13.89 3.92
C TYR A 232 -5.81 14.24 2.98
N GLY A 233 -5.88 15.39 2.30
CA GLY A 233 -4.85 15.83 1.37
C GLY A 233 -3.84 16.82 1.95
N THR A 234 -3.98 17.26 3.21
CA THR A 234 -3.04 18.22 3.81
C THR A 234 -1.68 17.57 4.09
N GLU A 235 -0.64 18.39 4.22
CA GLU A 235 0.70 17.92 4.56
C GLU A 235 0.69 17.11 5.87
N GLU A 236 0.02 17.64 6.89
CA GLU A 236 -0.11 17.01 8.20
C GLU A 236 -0.83 15.66 8.08
N ALA A 237 -1.97 15.62 7.39
CA ALA A 237 -2.73 14.38 7.21
C ALA A 237 -1.90 13.34 6.44
N VAL A 238 -1.25 13.71 5.35
CA VAL A 238 -0.40 12.77 4.58
C VAL A 238 0.79 12.29 5.43
N ASN A 239 1.45 13.16 6.19
CA ASN A 239 2.58 12.80 7.04
C ASN A 239 2.18 11.87 8.19
N GLU A 240 1.06 12.17 8.85
CA GLU A 240 0.46 11.31 9.87
C GLU A 240 0.10 9.94 9.26
N ASN A 241 -0.52 9.91 8.08
CA ASN A 241 -1.03 8.68 7.47
C ASN A 241 0.07 7.80 6.85
N THR A 242 1.13 8.41 6.32
CA THR A 242 2.28 7.69 5.76
C THR A 242 3.28 7.22 6.84
N GLY A 243 2.98 7.51 8.12
CA GLY A 243 3.73 7.01 9.28
C GLY A 243 5.21 7.36 9.17
N VAL A 244 5.54 8.58 8.73
CA VAL A 244 6.92 9.06 8.58
C VAL A 244 7.71 8.87 9.88
N ASN A 245 7.01 8.97 11.01
CA ASN A 245 7.56 8.78 12.36
C ASN A 245 7.27 7.40 12.97
N GLY A 246 6.72 6.46 12.20
CA GLY A 246 6.45 5.08 12.64
C GLY A 246 5.19 4.90 13.51
N ASP A 247 4.50 5.98 13.88
CA ASP A 247 3.22 5.95 14.60
C ASP A 247 2.17 6.77 13.83
N SER A 248 0.95 6.25 13.74
CA SER A 248 -0.17 6.88 13.06
C SER A 248 -1.47 6.36 13.65
N SER A 249 -2.33 7.27 14.10
CA SER A 249 -3.70 6.95 14.53
C SER A 249 -4.69 6.90 13.37
N PHE A 250 -4.22 6.93 12.12
CA PHE A 250 -5.09 6.93 10.96
C PHE A 250 -5.96 5.70 10.90
N VAL A 251 -7.26 5.94 10.77
CA VAL A 251 -8.26 4.94 10.43
C VAL A 251 -8.90 5.40 9.13
N SER A 252 -8.75 4.60 8.07
CA SER A 252 -9.40 4.91 6.79
C SER A 252 -10.91 4.71 6.90
N PRO A 253 -11.73 5.77 6.77
CA PRO A 253 -13.17 5.64 6.80
C PRO A 253 -13.70 4.96 5.53
N LEU A 254 -14.87 4.33 5.65
CA LEU A 254 -15.71 4.03 4.49
C LEU A 254 -16.42 5.31 4.02
N ILE A 255 -16.24 5.67 2.75
CA ILE A 255 -16.80 6.89 2.17
C ILE A 255 -17.64 6.60 0.93
N LYS A 256 -18.55 7.53 0.63
CA LYS A 256 -19.33 7.59 -0.59
C LYS A 256 -19.11 8.96 -1.24
N VAL A 257 -18.65 8.97 -2.48
CA VAL A 257 -18.27 10.17 -3.21
C VAL A 257 -18.86 10.15 -4.61
N THR A 258 -19.25 11.32 -5.11
CA THR A 258 -19.78 11.48 -6.48
C THR A 258 -18.83 12.29 -7.34
N GLY A 259 -18.80 11.99 -8.63
CA GLY A 259 -18.02 12.76 -9.60
C GLY A 259 -18.19 12.25 -11.03
N VAL A 260 -17.83 13.08 -12.00
CA VAL A 260 -17.76 12.73 -13.41
C VAL A 260 -16.43 12.03 -13.68
N VAL A 261 -16.46 10.87 -14.33
CA VAL A 261 -15.24 10.19 -14.77
C VAL A 261 -14.58 11.01 -15.87
N ALA A 262 -13.43 11.61 -15.55
CA ALA A 262 -12.68 12.48 -16.46
C ALA A 262 -11.89 11.67 -17.49
N LYS A 263 -11.13 10.70 -16.98
CA LYS A 263 -10.20 9.88 -17.76
C LYS A 263 -10.12 8.50 -17.13
N LYS A 264 -10.21 7.48 -17.96
CA LYS A 264 -9.96 6.09 -17.56
C LYS A 264 -8.47 5.80 -17.63
N SER A 265 -7.95 5.05 -16.65
CA SER A 265 -6.57 4.57 -16.64
C SER A 265 -6.56 3.05 -16.50
N GLY A 266 -6.37 2.36 -17.62
CA GLY A 266 -6.40 0.90 -17.66
C GLY A 266 -7.79 0.30 -17.37
N SER A 267 -7.82 -0.93 -16.85
CA SER A 267 -9.05 -1.70 -16.67
C SER A 267 -9.82 -1.39 -15.38
N ALA A 268 -9.16 -0.79 -14.38
CA ALA A 268 -9.68 -0.71 -13.02
C ALA A 268 -9.74 0.71 -12.45
N ASN A 269 -9.00 1.65 -13.06
CA ASN A 269 -8.72 2.93 -12.44
C ASN A 269 -9.28 4.07 -13.27
N ALA A 270 -9.51 5.20 -12.62
CA ALA A 270 -9.93 6.42 -13.27
C ALA A 270 -9.59 7.65 -12.44
N TYR A 271 -9.66 8.81 -13.07
CA TYR A 271 -9.77 10.07 -12.37
C TYR A 271 -11.20 10.56 -12.45
N ILE A 272 -11.75 11.03 -11.34
CA ILE A 272 -13.07 11.67 -11.29
C ILE A 272 -12.93 13.15 -10.92
N GLN A 273 -13.86 13.98 -11.40
CA GLN A 273 -13.99 15.40 -11.07
C GLN A 273 -15.33 15.68 -10.42
N GLN A 274 -15.37 16.65 -9.52
CA GLN A 274 -16.60 17.15 -8.93
C GLN A 274 -16.54 18.67 -8.91
N TYR A 275 -17.61 19.30 -9.41
CA TYR A 275 -17.80 20.75 -9.34
C TYR A 275 -18.28 21.13 -7.94
N ASP A 276 -17.67 22.16 -7.37
CA ASP A 276 -18.06 22.79 -6.12
C ASP A 276 -18.67 24.16 -6.42
N ALA A 277 -19.92 24.35 -6.01
CA ALA A 277 -20.66 25.57 -6.30
C ALA A 277 -20.33 26.73 -5.34
N GLU A 278 -19.66 26.46 -4.21
CA GLU A 278 -19.34 27.50 -3.22
C GLU A 278 -18.16 28.36 -3.68
N ASP A 279 -17.18 27.74 -4.34
CA ASP A 279 -15.96 28.42 -4.83
C ASP A 279 -15.82 28.42 -6.37
N ASP A 280 -16.80 27.89 -7.10
CA ASP A 280 -16.81 27.77 -8.56
C ASP A 280 -15.57 27.02 -9.09
N GLN A 281 -15.13 26.00 -8.35
CA GLN A 281 -13.99 25.16 -8.71
C GLN A 281 -14.39 23.71 -9.02
N TYR A 282 -13.45 23.03 -9.68
CA TYR A 282 -13.53 21.60 -9.90
C TYR A 282 -12.40 20.96 -9.11
N TYR A 283 -12.75 19.96 -8.32
CA TYR A 283 -11.81 19.14 -7.56
C TYR A 283 -11.75 17.77 -8.20
N GLY A 284 -10.56 17.18 -8.26
CA GLY A 284 -10.40 15.84 -8.80
C GLY A 284 -9.67 14.89 -7.85
N ILE A 285 -9.89 13.59 -8.04
CA ILE A 285 -9.25 12.54 -7.26
C ILE A 285 -9.06 11.27 -8.08
N TYR A 286 -7.97 10.57 -7.80
CA TYR A 286 -7.69 9.27 -8.41
C TYR A 286 -8.48 8.17 -7.70
N VAL A 287 -9.10 7.31 -8.49
CA VAL A 287 -9.87 6.14 -8.09
C VAL A 287 -9.04 4.92 -8.49
N TYR A 288 -8.57 4.18 -7.49
CA TYR A 288 -7.74 3.01 -7.67
C TYR A 288 -8.54 1.73 -7.41
N GLY A 289 -8.84 0.99 -8.49
CA GLY A 289 -9.52 -0.31 -8.45
C GLY A 289 -8.58 -1.50 -8.28
N GLY A 290 -7.28 -1.26 -8.11
CA GLY A 290 -6.29 -2.33 -7.92
C GLY A 290 -6.20 -3.29 -9.10
N TYR A 291 -6.08 -4.58 -8.80
CA TYR A 291 -5.98 -5.65 -9.80
C TYR A 291 -7.34 -6.16 -10.31
N ASN A 292 -8.43 -5.46 -9.98
CA ASN A 292 -9.76 -5.85 -10.39
C ASN A 292 -10.05 -5.41 -11.83
N SER A 293 -11.19 -5.84 -12.39
CA SER A 293 -11.72 -5.28 -13.64
C SER A 293 -12.96 -4.47 -13.30
N ILE A 294 -12.89 -3.15 -13.48
CA ILE A 294 -13.96 -2.21 -13.13
C ILE A 294 -14.50 -1.59 -14.42
N THR A 295 -15.71 -2.00 -14.79
CA THR A 295 -16.33 -1.60 -16.06
C THR A 295 -17.20 -0.36 -15.92
N ASN A 296 -17.72 -0.07 -14.72
CA ASN A 296 -18.61 1.07 -14.47
C ASN A 296 -17.90 2.43 -14.41
N LEU A 297 -16.57 2.47 -14.41
CA LEU A 297 -15.80 3.69 -14.61
C LEU A 297 -15.74 4.03 -16.11
N ILE A 298 -16.74 4.79 -16.58
CA ILE A 298 -16.92 5.16 -18.00
C ILE A 298 -16.76 6.67 -18.14
N GLU A 299 -15.83 7.13 -18.99
CA GLU A 299 -15.58 8.55 -19.22
C GLU A 299 -16.86 9.31 -19.61
N GLY A 300 -17.11 10.43 -18.95
CA GLY A 300 -18.29 11.28 -19.17
C GLY A 300 -19.54 10.83 -18.41
N CYS A 301 -19.51 9.72 -17.67
CA CYS A 301 -20.56 9.39 -16.72
C CYS A 301 -20.29 10.04 -15.35
N SER A 302 -21.33 10.62 -14.75
CA SER A 302 -21.38 10.85 -13.31
C SER A 302 -21.57 9.52 -12.60
N VAL A 303 -20.74 9.25 -11.60
CA VAL A 303 -20.74 8.02 -10.81
C VAL A 303 -20.79 8.34 -9.31
N GLN A 304 -21.35 7.43 -8.54
CA GLN A 304 -21.18 7.36 -7.09
C GLN A 304 -20.32 6.16 -6.75
N ILE A 305 -19.25 6.37 -5.98
CA ILE A 305 -18.28 5.35 -5.61
C ILE A 305 -18.31 5.18 -4.10
N THR A 306 -18.42 3.94 -3.64
CA THR A 306 -18.23 3.56 -2.24
C THR A 306 -16.86 2.90 -2.07
N GLY A 307 -15.98 3.51 -1.28
CA GLY A 307 -14.60 3.02 -1.11
C GLY A 307 -13.95 3.57 0.15
N LYS A 308 -12.63 3.43 0.25
CA LYS A 308 -11.83 3.86 1.40
C LYS A 308 -10.79 4.91 0.99
N ILE A 309 -10.30 5.68 1.96
CA ILE A 309 -9.20 6.64 1.76
C ILE A 309 -7.86 5.89 1.78
N GLY A 310 -7.06 6.09 0.74
CA GLY A 310 -5.73 5.49 0.63
C GLY A 310 -4.67 6.49 0.17
N TYR A 311 -3.41 6.07 0.30
CA TYR A 311 -2.25 6.84 -0.15
C TYR A 311 -1.31 5.95 -0.93
N TYR A 312 -0.77 6.48 -2.03
CA TYR A 312 0.27 5.82 -2.82
C TYR A 312 1.35 6.83 -3.18
N TYR A 313 2.58 6.65 -2.68
CA TYR A 313 3.66 7.66 -2.78
C TYR A 313 3.24 9.07 -2.34
N GLY A 314 2.47 9.16 -1.26
CA GLY A 314 1.93 10.42 -0.75
C GLY A 314 0.78 11.01 -1.59
N SER A 315 0.42 10.40 -2.73
CA SER A 315 -0.79 10.77 -3.47
C SER A 315 -2.02 10.18 -2.79
N LEU A 316 -2.94 11.07 -2.40
CA LEU A 316 -4.28 10.72 -1.93
C LEU A 316 -5.10 10.10 -3.07
N GLN A 317 -5.80 9.00 -2.75
CA GLN A 317 -6.65 8.27 -3.67
C GLN A 317 -7.86 7.64 -2.95
N ILE A 318 -8.88 7.30 -3.73
CA ILE A 318 -9.95 6.38 -3.30
C ILE A 318 -9.50 4.96 -3.65
N THR A 319 -9.55 4.06 -2.68
CA THR A 319 -9.07 2.67 -2.79
C THR A 319 -10.13 1.69 -2.27
N ASP A 320 -9.77 0.40 -2.17
CA ASP A 320 -10.65 -0.67 -1.70
C ASP A 320 -11.92 -0.84 -2.56
N ILE A 321 -11.76 -0.66 -3.87
CA ILE A 321 -12.80 -0.85 -4.88
C ILE A 321 -12.59 -2.21 -5.52
N ASN A 322 -13.42 -3.16 -5.14
CA ASN A 322 -13.26 -4.59 -5.45
C ASN A 322 -14.15 -5.06 -6.61
N SER A 323 -15.26 -4.37 -6.86
CA SER A 323 -16.19 -4.72 -7.94
C SER A 323 -17.08 -3.56 -8.34
N ASP A 324 -17.72 -3.69 -9.51
CA ASP A 324 -18.70 -2.73 -10.05
C ASP A 324 -19.91 -2.50 -9.11
N SER A 325 -20.20 -3.40 -8.17
CA SER A 325 -21.24 -3.20 -7.15
C SER A 325 -20.98 -2.02 -6.22
N GLN A 326 -19.74 -1.52 -6.14
CA GLN A 326 -19.36 -0.32 -5.38
C GLN A 326 -19.53 0.97 -6.20
N ILE A 327 -19.94 0.87 -7.46
CA ILE A 327 -20.02 1.99 -8.40
C ILE A 327 -21.40 2.04 -9.03
N SER A 328 -22.16 3.07 -8.67
CA SER A 328 -23.44 3.37 -9.29
C SER A 328 -23.25 4.41 -10.39
N ILE A 329 -23.69 4.10 -11.60
CA ILE A 329 -23.75 5.08 -12.70
C ILE A 329 -24.98 5.96 -12.49
N LEU A 330 -24.77 7.27 -12.38
CA LEU A 330 -25.83 8.25 -12.09
C LEU A 330 -26.33 8.99 -13.33
N SER A 331 -25.55 8.98 -14.42
CA SER A 331 -25.91 9.67 -15.66
C SER A 331 -25.57 8.83 -16.90
N PRO A 332 -26.22 9.09 -18.05
CA PRO A 332 -25.70 8.64 -19.34
C PRO A 332 -24.33 9.26 -19.61
N VAL A 333 -23.62 8.71 -20.59
CA VAL A 333 -22.34 9.24 -21.08
C VAL A 333 -22.55 10.63 -21.69
N ASP A 334 -21.91 11.64 -21.12
CA ASP A 334 -21.83 12.99 -21.67
C ASP A 334 -20.42 13.56 -21.50
N LYS A 335 -19.62 13.51 -22.57
CA LYS A 335 -18.24 14.00 -22.53
C LYS A 335 -18.15 15.52 -22.34
N ASN A 336 -19.23 16.28 -22.54
CA ASN A 336 -19.22 17.72 -22.31
C ASN A 336 -19.17 18.07 -20.81
N GLN A 337 -19.43 17.11 -19.92
CA GLN A 337 -19.30 17.30 -18.47
C GLN A 337 -17.84 17.20 -18.00
N ILE A 338 -16.94 16.69 -18.85
CA ILE A 338 -15.51 16.62 -18.52
C ILE A 338 -14.92 18.01 -18.73
N VAL A 339 -14.53 18.65 -17.63
CA VAL A 339 -13.89 19.97 -17.68
C VAL A 339 -12.38 19.81 -17.71
N THR A 340 -11.75 20.52 -18.64
CA THR A 340 -10.30 20.67 -18.75
C THR A 340 -9.93 22.12 -18.52
N ARG A 341 -8.87 22.38 -17.76
CA ARG A 341 -8.40 23.73 -17.47
C ARG A 341 -7.07 24.00 -18.15
N GLU A 342 -6.95 25.11 -18.86
CA GLU A 342 -5.62 25.61 -19.24
C GLU A 342 -4.92 26.14 -17.99
N GLU A 343 -3.70 25.67 -17.75
CA GLU A 343 -2.92 26.04 -16.57
C GLU A 343 -1.48 26.37 -16.97
N LYS A 344 -0.91 27.35 -16.27
CA LYS A 344 0.53 27.59 -16.35
C LYS A 344 1.24 26.65 -15.39
N ILE A 345 2.37 26.11 -15.84
CA ILE A 345 3.15 25.16 -15.03
C ILE A 345 3.61 25.81 -13.72
N SER A 346 4.02 27.07 -13.76
CA SER A 346 4.37 27.89 -12.59
C SER A 346 3.26 27.99 -11.52
N ASN A 347 1.99 27.81 -11.90
CA ASN A 347 0.85 27.88 -10.97
C ASN A 347 0.43 26.52 -10.40
N ILE A 348 1.06 25.43 -10.86
CA ILE A 348 0.70 24.06 -10.48
C ILE A 348 1.91 23.24 -10.02
N ASP A 349 3.12 23.73 -10.26
CA ASP A 349 4.38 23.16 -9.78
C ASP A 349 4.68 23.58 -8.33
N ASP A 350 3.62 23.57 -7.51
CA ASP A 350 3.69 23.71 -6.06
C ASP A 350 3.15 22.43 -5.45
N ILE A 351 4.05 21.70 -4.78
CA ILE A 351 3.74 20.42 -4.12
C ILE A 351 2.72 20.58 -2.98
N TYR A 352 2.51 21.81 -2.50
CA TYR A 352 1.55 22.13 -1.45
C TYR A 352 0.19 22.60 -1.99
N ALA A 353 0.05 22.76 -3.31
CA ALA A 353 -1.20 23.14 -3.96
C ALA A 353 -2.14 21.94 -4.21
N TYR A 354 -2.47 21.18 -3.15
CA TYR A 354 -3.23 19.93 -3.25
C TYR A 354 -4.64 20.05 -3.84
N SER A 355 -5.24 21.25 -3.78
CA SER A 355 -6.52 21.54 -4.45
C SER A 355 -6.44 21.33 -5.96
N LYS A 356 -5.24 21.40 -6.55
CA LYS A 356 -5.02 21.18 -7.98
C LYS A 356 -4.69 19.72 -8.33
N ILE A 357 -4.27 18.89 -7.38
CA ILE A 357 -3.97 17.47 -7.64
C ILE A 357 -5.25 16.75 -8.03
N GLY A 358 -5.16 15.92 -9.07
CA GLY A 358 -6.28 15.19 -9.64
C GLY A 358 -7.10 16.01 -10.63
N SER A 359 -6.73 17.26 -10.93
CA SER A 359 -7.38 18.07 -11.95
C SER A 359 -6.89 17.73 -13.35
N LEU A 360 -7.79 17.77 -14.34
CA LEU A 360 -7.48 17.60 -15.75
C LEU A 360 -7.04 18.95 -16.33
N VAL A 361 -5.78 19.04 -16.74
CA VAL A 361 -5.16 20.31 -17.17
C VAL A 361 -4.52 20.20 -18.55
N THR A 362 -4.55 21.30 -19.30
CA THR A 362 -3.80 21.50 -20.54
C THR A 362 -2.62 22.41 -20.26
N LEU A 363 -1.42 21.92 -20.57
CA LEU A 363 -0.16 22.65 -20.44
C LEU A 363 0.41 22.94 -21.82
N HIS A 364 1.21 24.01 -21.93
CA HIS A 364 1.76 24.48 -23.19
C HIS A 364 3.28 24.45 -23.19
N ASN A 365 3.87 24.21 -24.37
CA ASN A 365 5.29 24.41 -24.64
C ASN A 365 6.27 23.59 -23.77
N LEU A 366 5.91 22.35 -23.42
CA LEU A 366 6.85 21.42 -22.78
C LEU A 366 7.73 20.74 -23.84
N THR A 367 9.04 20.82 -23.69
CA THR A 367 9.98 20.12 -24.58
C THR A 367 10.65 18.99 -23.84
N VAL A 368 10.63 17.79 -24.44
CA VAL A 368 11.20 16.58 -23.84
C VAL A 368 12.69 16.55 -24.12
N TYR A 369 13.50 16.46 -23.08
CA TYR A 369 14.96 16.42 -23.21
C TYR A 369 15.57 15.07 -22.83
N ASP A 370 14.87 14.26 -22.03
CA ASP A 370 15.32 12.95 -21.56
C ASP A 370 14.11 12.10 -21.13
N TYR A 371 14.33 10.82 -20.86
CA TYR A 371 13.28 9.90 -20.42
C TYR A 371 13.82 8.81 -19.49
N ASN A 372 12.92 8.14 -18.80
CA ASN A 372 13.20 6.93 -18.04
C ASN A 372 12.09 5.91 -18.27
N ASP A 373 12.40 4.84 -18.99
CA ASP A 373 11.54 3.67 -19.07
C ASP A 373 11.82 2.77 -17.86
N SER A 374 10.84 2.62 -16.97
CA SER A 374 10.99 1.83 -15.75
C SER A 374 11.41 0.39 -16.06
N GLN A 375 12.36 -0.14 -15.30
CA GLN A 375 12.91 -1.49 -15.55
C GLN A 375 11.89 -2.61 -15.36
N ASN A 376 10.89 -2.40 -14.51
CA ASN A 376 9.77 -3.33 -14.34
C ASN A 376 8.67 -3.12 -15.40
N ASN A 377 8.91 -2.24 -16.38
CA ASN A 377 7.97 -1.86 -17.42
C ASN A 377 6.60 -1.49 -16.82
N SER A 378 6.61 -0.71 -15.73
CA SER A 378 5.42 -0.20 -15.05
C SER A 378 5.07 1.22 -15.45
N ALA A 379 6.02 1.99 -16.03
CA ALA A 379 5.86 2.68 -17.32
C ALA A 379 7.01 3.64 -17.69
N THR A 380 6.71 4.75 -18.39
CA THR A 380 7.67 5.75 -18.88
C THR A 380 7.51 7.10 -18.19
N THR A 381 8.61 7.73 -17.81
CA THR A 381 8.64 9.12 -17.35
C THR A 381 9.40 9.94 -18.38
N LEU A 382 8.76 10.93 -18.98
CA LEU A 382 9.40 11.93 -19.82
C LEU A 382 9.88 13.08 -18.93
N LYS A 383 11.15 13.44 -19.07
CA LYS A 383 11.71 14.63 -18.44
C LYS A 383 11.60 15.78 -19.42
N CYS A 384 10.80 16.78 -19.05
CA CYS A 384 10.56 17.94 -19.90
C CYS A 384 11.14 19.20 -19.26
N HIS A 385 11.38 20.20 -20.10
CA HIS A 385 11.58 21.57 -19.65
C HIS A 385 10.55 22.52 -20.25
N TYR A 386 10.41 23.69 -19.63
CA TYR A 386 9.64 24.81 -20.13
C TYR A 386 10.34 26.13 -19.76
N ILE A 387 9.95 27.23 -20.40
CA ILE A 387 10.44 28.57 -20.05
C ILE A 387 9.38 29.25 -19.19
N ASP A 388 9.75 29.64 -17.97
CA ASP A 388 8.85 30.37 -17.05
C ASP A 388 8.66 31.84 -17.46
N GLU A 389 7.80 32.56 -16.76
CA GLU A 389 7.48 33.96 -17.06
C GLU A 389 8.68 34.91 -16.93
N ASN A 390 9.73 34.48 -16.23
CA ASN A 390 10.96 35.23 -16.03
C ASN A 390 12.03 34.85 -17.07
N GLY A 391 11.70 33.99 -18.03
CA GLY A 391 12.63 33.52 -19.06
C GLY A 391 13.58 32.41 -18.60
N ASN A 392 13.36 31.83 -17.42
CA ASN A 392 14.21 30.75 -16.92
C ASN A 392 13.71 29.39 -17.40
N GLN A 393 14.65 28.51 -17.74
CA GLN A 393 14.34 27.12 -18.01
C GLN A 393 14.06 26.37 -16.70
N LYS A 394 12.87 25.77 -16.59
CA LYS A 394 12.41 24.96 -15.46
C LYS A 394 12.07 23.55 -15.95
N GLN A 395 11.98 22.59 -15.02
CA GLN A 395 11.68 21.20 -15.34
C GLN A 395 10.26 20.86 -14.92
N PHE A 396 9.61 19.99 -15.67
CA PHE A 396 8.32 19.41 -15.30
C PHE A 396 8.18 18.04 -15.96
N ASN A 397 7.74 17.04 -15.20
CA ASN A 397 7.72 15.66 -15.70
C ASN A 397 6.36 15.27 -16.24
N VAL A 398 6.37 14.43 -17.28
CA VAL A 398 5.17 13.76 -17.79
C VAL A 398 5.31 12.26 -17.54
N ARG A 399 4.36 11.70 -16.79
CA ARG A 399 4.24 10.27 -16.51
C ARG A 399 3.25 9.66 -17.49
N ILE A 400 3.67 8.61 -18.17
CA ILE A 400 2.80 7.78 -19.00
C ILE A 400 2.72 6.45 -18.28
N ALA A 401 1.52 5.92 -18.00
CA ALA A 401 1.34 4.59 -17.39
C ALA A 401 1.39 3.48 -18.47
N LYS A 402 1.68 2.24 -18.09
CA LYS A 402 2.08 1.17 -19.06
C LYS A 402 0.86 0.65 -19.80
N GLU A 403 -0.27 0.67 -19.10
CA GLU A 403 -1.59 0.41 -19.62
C GLU A 403 -2.02 1.40 -20.72
N ILE A 404 -1.35 2.55 -20.84
CA ILE A 404 -1.64 3.53 -21.89
C ILE A 404 -0.87 3.14 -23.15
N ALA A 405 -1.58 2.55 -24.10
CA ALA A 405 -1.03 2.24 -25.41
C ALA A 405 -0.88 3.52 -26.24
N LEU A 406 0.36 3.87 -26.57
CA LEU A 406 0.68 5.04 -27.39
C LEU A 406 0.96 4.62 -28.83
N TYR A 407 0.45 5.42 -29.77
CA TYR A 407 0.65 5.21 -31.21
C TYR A 407 1.06 6.51 -31.86
N ASP A 408 2.03 6.47 -32.75
CA ASP A 408 2.39 7.61 -33.58
C ASP A 408 1.15 8.07 -34.38
N PRO A 409 0.77 9.36 -34.32
CA PRO A 409 -0.47 9.83 -34.90
C PRO A 409 -0.50 9.73 -36.43
N ILE A 410 0.66 9.71 -37.09
CA ILE A 410 0.81 9.64 -38.55
C ILE A 410 0.97 8.18 -38.99
N THR A 411 1.97 7.49 -38.44
CA THR A 411 2.36 6.15 -38.91
C THR A 411 1.51 5.03 -38.29
N LYS A 412 0.77 5.34 -37.22
CA LYS A 412 0.01 4.38 -36.40
C LYS A 412 0.86 3.26 -35.80
N LYS A 413 2.18 3.40 -35.80
CA LYS A 413 3.09 2.46 -35.15
C LYS A 413 3.04 2.66 -33.64
N GLN A 414 3.05 1.55 -32.91
CA GLN A 414 3.09 1.59 -31.45
C GLN A 414 4.40 2.21 -30.95
N ILE A 415 4.29 3.11 -29.99
CA ILE A 415 5.41 3.72 -29.27
C ILE A 415 5.64 2.89 -28.01
N SER A 416 6.85 2.33 -27.86
CA SER A 416 7.20 1.43 -26.75
C SER A 416 8.26 2.00 -25.81
N SER A 417 8.81 3.18 -26.11
CA SER A 417 9.85 3.83 -25.32
C SER A 417 9.67 5.35 -25.33
N GLY A 418 10.07 5.99 -24.23
CA GLY A 418 10.17 7.44 -24.11
C GLY A 418 11.13 8.08 -25.13
N GLU A 419 12.05 7.32 -25.72
CA GLU A 419 12.99 7.77 -26.76
C GLU A 419 12.28 8.49 -27.90
N TYR A 420 11.09 8.01 -28.29
CA TYR A 420 10.26 8.59 -29.35
C TYR A 420 9.97 10.09 -29.14
N PHE A 421 9.94 10.55 -27.90
CA PHE A 421 9.58 11.91 -27.54
C PHE A 421 10.78 12.85 -27.44
N VAL A 422 12.00 12.34 -27.33
CA VAL A 422 13.20 13.16 -27.09
C VAL A 422 13.39 14.17 -28.23
N GLY A 423 13.56 15.45 -27.86
CA GLY A 423 13.71 16.57 -28.79
C GLY A 423 12.39 17.13 -29.34
N LYS A 424 11.24 16.51 -29.04
CA LYS A 424 9.92 17.04 -29.45
C LYS A 424 9.38 18.03 -28.44
N THR A 425 8.66 19.02 -28.93
CA THR A 425 7.92 19.98 -28.12
C THR A 425 6.42 19.71 -28.24
N PHE A 426 5.76 19.55 -27.10
CA PHE A 426 4.32 19.59 -27.00
C PHE A 426 3.88 21.07 -27.13
N GLU A 427 3.18 21.40 -28.22
CA GLU A 427 2.46 22.67 -28.32
C GLU A 427 1.43 22.73 -27.20
N THR A 428 0.63 21.67 -27.07
CA THR A 428 -0.23 21.40 -25.93
C THR A 428 -0.12 19.94 -25.50
N ILE A 429 -0.27 19.71 -24.20
CA ILE A 429 -0.45 18.39 -23.62
C ILE A 429 -1.50 18.44 -22.53
N THR A 430 -2.50 17.58 -22.63
CA THR A 430 -3.57 17.46 -21.65
C THR A 430 -3.36 16.20 -20.80
N GLY A 431 -3.53 16.33 -19.48
CA GLY A 431 -3.38 15.19 -18.59
C GLY A 431 -3.83 15.49 -17.17
N MET A 432 -3.80 14.44 -16.34
CA MET A 432 -4.22 14.53 -14.95
C MET A 432 -3.04 14.99 -14.11
N LEU A 433 -3.20 16.05 -13.34
CA LEU A 433 -2.17 16.49 -12.43
C LEU A 433 -2.02 15.47 -11.30
N ALA A 434 -0.83 14.92 -11.10
CA ALA A 434 -0.54 13.90 -10.11
C ALA A 434 0.65 14.31 -9.25
N TYR A 435 0.61 13.92 -7.98
CA TYR A 435 1.74 14.09 -7.08
C TYR A 435 2.55 12.80 -7.01
N TYR A 436 3.87 12.93 -7.03
CA TYR A 436 4.76 11.80 -6.85
C TYR A 436 5.83 12.15 -5.82
N ASN A 437 5.76 11.50 -4.66
CA ASN A 437 6.86 11.52 -3.70
C ASN A 437 7.80 10.35 -3.99
N GLY A 438 8.94 10.65 -4.63
CA GLY A 438 10.03 9.68 -4.80
C GLY A 438 10.46 9.09 -3.45
N ALA A 439 10.93 7.84 -3.47
CA ALA A 439 11.10 7.02 -2.28
C ALA A 439 12.40 7.33 -1.47
N ASP A 440 12.67 8.59 -1.15
CA ASP A 440 13.79 8.96 -0.28
C ASP A 440 13.34 9.45 1.10
N LYS A 441 14.27 9.32 2.06
CA LYS A 441 14.10 9.23 3.52
C LYS A 441 13.45 10.43 4.23
N THR A 442 13.01 11.45 3.50
CA THR A 442 12.32 12.63 4.04
C THR A 442 11.12 12.94 3.15
N PRO A 443 9.88 12.95 3.68
CA PRO A 443 8.73 13.45 2.94
C PRO A 443 9.03 14.83 2.35
N TYR A 444 8.49 15.12 1.17
CA TYR A 444 8.58 16.41 0.46
C TYR A 444 9.93 16.83 -0.10
N SER A 445 11.07 16.29 0.35
CA SER A 445 12.38 16.70 -0.21
C SER A 445 12.59 16.35 -1.69
N ASN A 446 11.92 15.30 -2.19
CA ASN A 446 11.96 14.83 -3.59
C ASN A 446 10.55 14.68 -4.22
N GLY A 447 9.51 15.17 -3.53
CA GLY A 447 8.15 15.21 -4.05
C GLY A 447 8.07 16.21 -5.19
N HIS A 448 7.41 15.84 -6.28
CA HIS A 448 7.16 16.76 -7.39
C HIS A 448 5.81 16.50 -8.03
N MET A 449 5.29 17.56 -8.62
CA MET A 449 4.10 17.50 -9.46
C MET A 449 4.51 16.95 -10.82
N GLN A 450 3.63 16.13 -11.40
CA GLN A 450 3.83 15.58 -12.74
C GLN A 450 2.48 15.49 -13.46
N LEU A 451 2.50 15.55 -14.77
CA LEU A 451 1.32 15.30 -15.60
C LEU A 451 1.20 13.81 -15.90
N ALA A 452 0.10 13.17 -15.53
CA ALA A 452 -0.23 11.82 -15.96
C ALA A 452 -0.98 11.85 -17.31
N LEU A 453 -0.31 11.38 -18.36
CA LEU A 453 -0.90 11.27 -19.69
C LEU A 453 -1.83 10.05 -19.77
N SER A 454 -3.01 10.23 -20.35
CA SER A 454 -4.00 9.15 -20.50
C SER A 454 -4.25 8.72 -21.95
N SER A 455 -3.96 9.56 -22.95
CA SER A 455 -4.05 9.19 -24.36
C SER A 455 -3.05 9.98 -25.22
N MET A 456 -2.68 9.42 -26.37
CA MET A 456 -1.94 10.17 -27.38
C MET A 456 -2.78 11.26 -28.04
N ASP A 457 -4.11 11.13 -28.02
CA ASP A 457 -5.03 12.15 -28.53
C ASP A 457 -4.99 13.45 -27.70
N ASP A 458 -4.41 13.39 -26.50
CA ASP A 458 -4.21 14.52 -25.60
C ASP A 458 -2.89 15.29 -25.88
N VAL A 459 -2.17 14.96 -26.96
CA VAL A 459 -0.87 15.55 -27.30
C VAL A 459 -0.92 16.22 -28.67
N ILE A 460 -0.58 17.51 -28.72
CA ILE A 460 -0.33 18.26 -29.96
C ILE A 460 1.15 18.62 -30.00
N PHE A 461 1.85 18.21 -31.05
CA PHE A 461 3.26 18.57 -31.27
C PHE A 461 3.40 19.88 -32.05
N LYS A 462 4.47 20.62 -31.78
CA LYS A 462 4.90 21.74 -32.63
C LYS A 462 5.48 21.30 -33.97
#